data_AF-A0ABD1YUU0-F1
#
_entry.id   AF-A0ABD1YUU0-F1
#
_cell.length_a   1.000
_cell.length_b   1.000
_cell.length_c   1.000
_cell.angle_alpha   90.00
_cell.angle_beta   90.00
_cell.angle_gamma   90.00
#
_symmetry.space_group_name_H-M   'P 1'
#
loop_
_entity.id
_entity.type
_entity.pdbx_description
1 polymer ?
#
loop_
_entity_poly.entity_id
_entity_poly.type
_entity_poly.pdbx_seq_one_letter_code
_entity_poly.pdbx_strand_id
1 'polypeptide(L)'
;MVFELLSDFFTLKDPASGFDFLFDLCTHIAQGQLSAPMAYLLGASCLLALEKPSRGVRPITVGEVLYRLIAHSLGFQFWEALADHFIPLQFGVATRGGSKTIIHGLRATLDPHPD
;
A
#
# COMPACT_ATOMS: atom_id res chain seq x y z
N MET A 1 -9.50 -20.80 23.39
CA MET A 1 -8.36 -20.38 22.53
C MET A 1 -8.69 -19.17 21.64
N VAL A 2 -9.27 -19.27 20.43
CA VAL A 2 -9.50 -18.08 19.56
C VAL A 2 -10.39 -17.02 20.23
N PHE A 3 -11.45 -17.44 20.94
CA PHE A 3 -12.36 -16.52 21.61
C PHE A 3 -11.73 -15.79 22.82
N GLU A 4 -10.86 -16.47 23.56
CA GLU A 4 -10.10 -15.86 24.67
C GLU A 4 -9.04 -14.90 24.14
N LEU A 5 -8.32 -15.28 23.08
CA LEU A 5 -7.33 -14.43 22.43
C LEU A 5 -7.96 -13.16 21.84
N LEU A 6 -9.14 -13.28 21.22
CA LEU A 6 -9.92 -12.14 20.74
C LEU A 6 -10.43 -11.28 21.89
N SER A 7 -10.92 -11.88 22.98
CA SER A 7 -11.32 -11.15 24.18
C SER A 7 -10.14 -10.35 24.74
N ASP A 8 -8.96 -10.95 24.86
CA ASP A 8 -7.79 -10.28 25.44
C ASP A 8 -7.23 -9.18 24.52
N PHE A 9 -7.27 -9.37 23.20
CA PHE A 9 -6.96 -8.33 22.20
C PHE A 9 -7.93 -7.15 22.28
N PHE A 10 -9.25 -7.41 22.25
CA PHE A 10 -10.27 -6.36 22.30
C PHE A 10 -10.36 -5.68 23.67
N THR A 11 -10.00 -6.37 24.74
CA THR A 11 -9.98 -5.81 26.11
C THR A 11 -8.63 -5.21 26.50
N LEU A 12 -7.61 -5.27 25.63
CA LEU A 12 -6.25 -4.74 25.86
C LEU A 12 -5.65 -5.20 27.20
N LYS A 13 -6.05 -6.38 27.70
CA LYS A 13 -5.59 -6.87 29.01
C LYS A 13 -4.11 -7.23 29.01
N ASP A 14 -3.61 -7.66 27.86
CA ASP A 14 -2.19 -7.86 27.61
C ASP A 14 -1.84 -7.33 26.20
N PRO A 15 -1.35 -6.09 26.08
CA PRO A 15 -1.06 -5.48 24.78
C PRO A 15 0.01 -6.23 23.98
N ALA A 16 0.95 -6.91 24.64
CA ALA A 16 2.06 -7.60 23.98
C ALA A 16 1.56 -8.81 23.17
N SER A 17 0.77 -9.69 23.79
CA SER A 17 0.16 -10.83 23.09
C SER A 17 -0.78 -10.42 21.97
N GLY A 18 -1.38 -9.24 22.07
CA GLY A 18 -2.19 -8.67 21.00
C GLY A 18 -1.40 -8.29 19.74
N PHE A 19 -0.20 -7.71 19.92
CA PHE A 19 0.68 -7.38 18.78
C PHE A 19 1.24 -8.61 18.09
N ASP A 20 1.60 -9.64 18.85
CA ASP A 20 2.09 -10.91 18.29
C ASP A 20 1.02 -11.56 17.42
N PHE A 21 -0.23 -11.65 17.91
CA PHE A 21 -1.35 -12.14 17.13
C PHE A 21 -1.59 -11.34 15.85
N LEU A 22 -1.56 -10.00 15.94
CA LEU A 22 -1.75 -9.14 14.78
C LEU A 22 -0.63 -9.33 13.75
N PHE A 23 0.61 -9.48 14.21
CA PHE A 23 1.78 -9.73 13.37
C PHE A 23 1.65 -11.07 12.65
N ASP A 24 1.28 -12.14 13.35
CA ASP A 24 1.08 -13.47 12.77
C ASP A 24 -0.04 -13.46 11.73
N LEU A 25 -1.17 -12.82 12.06
CA LEU A 25 -2.28 -12.66 11.12
C LEU A 25 -1.86 -11.91 9.85
N CYS A 26 -1.15 -10.79 10.02
CA CYS A 26 -0.67 -9.99 8.88
C CYS A 26 0.32 -10.77 8.02
N THR A 27 1.22 -11.55 8.64
CA THR A 27 2.17 -12.41 7.94
C THR A 27 1.47 -13.49 7.14
N HIS A 28 0.46 -14.15 7.72
CA HIS A 28 -0.34 -15.17 7.06
C HIS A 28 -1.09 -14.62 5.83
N ILE A 29 -1.69 -13.43 5.96
CA ILE A 29 -2.34 -12.72 4.86
C ILE A 29 -1.31 -12.33 3.79
N ALA A 30 -0.16 -11.78 4.17
CA ALA A 30 0.90 -11.36 3.24
C ALA A 30 1.47 -12.53 2.41
N GLN A 31 1.52 -13.72 3.01
CA GLN A 31 1.92 -14.96 2.34
C GLN A 31 0.83 -15.54 1.43
N GLY A 32 -0.35 -14.92 1.36
CA GLY A 32 -1.47 -15.37 0.54
C GLY A 32 -2.12 -16.66 1.05
N GLN A 33 -1.93 -17.00 2.33
CA GLN A 33 -2.42 -18.24 2.93
C GLN A 33 -3.90 -18.13 3.35
N LEU A 34 -4.74 -17.58 2.47
CA LEU A 34 -6.16 -17.33 2.75
C LEU A 34 -7.05 -18.26 1.95
N SER A 35 -8.18 -18.66 2.55
CA SER A 35 -9.26 -19.28 1.78
C SER A 35 -9.83 -18.27 0.78
N ALA A 36 -10.37 -18.75 -0.35
CA ALA A 36 -10.95 -17.88 -1.37
C ALA A 36 -12.05 -16.92 -0.83
N PRO A 37 -12.97 -17.35 0.07
CA PRO A 37 -13.93 -16.43 0.68
C PRO A 37 -13.26 -15.33 1.52
N MET A 38 -12.21 -15.65 2.27
CA MET A 38 -11.48 -14.66 3.08
C MET A 38 -10.74 -13.65 2.20
N ALA A 39 -10.11 -14.12 1.11
CA ALA A 39 -9.48 -13.24 0.14
C ALA A 39 -10.50 -12.30 -0.53
N TYR A 40 -11.69 -12.80 -0.87
CA TYR A 40 -12.78 -11.99 -1.41
C TYR A 40 -13.23 -10.90 -0.42
N LEU A 41 -13.42 -11.25 0.86
CA LEU A 41 -13.82 -10.30 1.90
C LEU A 41 -12.73 -9.25 2.17
N LEU A 42 -11.46 -9.65 2.23
CA LEU A 42 -10.34 -8.71 2.41
C LEU A 42 -10.15 -7.78 1.20
N GLY A 43 -10.51 -8.25 0.00
CA GLY A 43 -10.56 -7.46 -1.22
C GLY A 43 -11.79 -6.55 -1.34
N ALA A 44 -12.75 -6.64 -0.41
CA ALA A 44 -13.91 -5.76 -0.40
C ALA A 44 -13.48 -4.31 -0.14
N SER A 45 -14.30 -3.39 -0.65
CA SER A 45 -13.98 -1.96 -0.60
C SER A 45 -15.23 -1.10 -0.72
N CYS A 46 -15.12 0.13 -0.22
CA CYS A 46 -16.11 1.17 -0.41
C CYS A 46 -15.73 2.04 -1.61
N LEU A 47 -16.68 2.30 -2.50
CA LEU A 47 -16.48 3.18 -3.67
C LEU A 47 -16.98 4.58 -3.35
N LEU A 48 -16.09 5.57 -3.45
CA LEU A 48 -16.40 6.98 -3.26
C LEU A 48 -16.22 7.74 -4.58
N ALA A 49 -17.26 8.46 -4.99
CA ALA A 49 -17.22 9.32 -6.16
C ALA A 49 -16.71 10.71 -5.76
N LEU A 50 -15.52 11.08 -6.24
CA LEU A 50 -14.98 12.43 -6.09
C LEU A 50 -15.10 13.23 -7.38
N GLU A 51 -15.30 14.53 -7.29
CA GLU A 51 -15.32 15.40 -8.46
C GLU A 51 -13.90 15.69 -8.97
N LYS A 52 -13.72 15.68 -10.29
CA LYS A 52 -12.47 16.13 -10.92
C LYS A 52 -12.53 17.66 -11.15
N PRO A 53 -11.42 18.39 -10.95
CA PRO A 53 -11.38 19.84 -11.22
C PRO A 53 -11.77 20.23 -12.65
N SER A 54 -11.50 19.36 -13.62
CA SER A 54 -11.73 19.60 -15.04
C SER A 54 -12.99 18.90 -15.58
N ARG A 55 -14.03 18.74 -14.75
CA ARG A 55 -15.26 17.96 -15.03
C ARG A 55 -15.04 16.44 -15.00
N GLY A 56 -16.07 15.70 -14.57
CA GLY A 56 -16.09 14.23 -14.49
C GLY A 56 -15.86 13.69 -13.08
N VAL A 57 -15.98 12.36 -12.94
CA VAL A 57 -15.88 11.66 -11.64
C VAL A 57 -14.55 10.91 -11.53
N ARG A 58 -13.92 10.98 -10.35
CA ARG A 58 -12.81 10.14 -9.93
C ARG A 58 -13.34 9.12 -8.91
N PRO A 59 -13.59 7.86 -9.33
CA PRO A 59 -13.91 6.81 -8.38
C PRO A 59 -12.67 6.52 -7.53
N ILE A 60 -12.81 6.57 -6.21
CA ILE A 60 -11.80 6.15 -5.25
C ILE A 60 -12.31 4.90 -4.56
N THR A 61 -11.48 3.87 -4.56
CA THR A 61 -11.76 2.61 -3.86
C THR A 61 -11.04 2.63 -2.53
N VAL A 62 -11.80 2.54 -1.44
CA VAL A 62 -11.27 2.46 -0.07
C VAL A 62 -11.39 1.02 0.40
N GLY A 63 -10.29 0.27 0.29
CA GLY A 63 -10.24 -1.14 0.71
C GLY A 63 -10.21 -1.34 2.23
N GLU A 64 -10.11 -2.58 2.68
CA GLU A 64 -10.01 -2.90 4.11
C GLU A 64 -8.72 -2.37 4.76
N VAL A 65 -8.80 -1.96 6.04
CA VAL A 65 -7.67 -1.32 6.75
C VAL A 65 -6.50 -2.28 6.94
N LEU A 66 -6.78 -3.55 7.29
CA LEU A 66 -5.75 -4.57 7.45
C LEU A 66 -5.02 -4.84 6.13
N TYR A 67 -5.75 -4.92 5.02
CA TYR A 67 -5.16 -5.12 3.69
C TYR A 67 -4.26 -3.95 3.30
N ARG A 68 -4.70 -2.69 3.55
CA ARG A 68 -3.86 -1.49 3.30
C ARG A 68 -2.62 -1.44 4.18
N LEU A 69 -2.72 -1.81 5.46
CA LEU A 69 -1.59 -1.89 6.37
C LEU A 69 -0.54 -2.87 5.83
N ILE A 70 -0.96 -4.07 5.47
CA ILE A 70 -0.09 -5.12 4.94
C ILE A 70 0.56 -4.66 3.63
N ALA A 71 -0.24 -4.16 2.68
CA ALA A 71 0.27 -3.66 1.40
C ALA A 71 1.27 -2.51 1.58
N HIS A 72 1.01 -1.58 2.51
CA HIS A 72 1.94 -0.51 2.85
C HIS A 72 3.24 -1.05 3.44
N SER A 73 3.17 -1.95 4.42
CA SER A 73 4.35 -2.57 5.05
C SER A 73 5.22 -3.31 4.03
N LEU A 74 4.61 -4.08 3.13
CA LEU A 74 5.31 -4.74 2.04
C LEU A 74 5.95 -3.73 1.07
N GLY A 75 5.19 -2.71 0.65
CA GLY A 75 5.70 -1.66 -0.23
C GLY A 75 6.88 -0.89 0.38
N PHE A 76 6.88 -0.68 1.70
CA PHE A 76 7.97 -0.07 2.43
C PHE A 76 9.19 -1.01 2.53
N GLN A 77 8.96 -2.28 2.91
CA GLN A 77 10.02 -3.27 3.06
C GLN A 77 10.75 -3.57 1.74
N PHE A 78 10.03 -3.57 0.63
CA PHE A 78 10.57 -3.89 -0.69
C PHE A 78 10.75 -2.66 -1.59
N TRP A 79 10.79 -1.45 -1.00
CA TRP A 79 10.85 -0.19 -1.76
C TRP A 79 11.98 -0.17 -2.80
N GLU A 80 13.20 -0.57 -2.41
CA GLU A 80 14.37 -0.54 -3.30
C GLU A 80 14.21 -1.48 -4.50
N ALA A 81 13.79 -2.72 -4.24
CA ALA A 81 13.54 -3.70 -5.31
C ALA A 81 12.41 -3.23 -6.26
N LEU A 82 11.37 -2.61 -5.71
CA LEU A 82 10.30 -2.02 -6.52
C LEU A 82 10.82 -0.84 -7.34
N ALA A 83 11.65 0.03 -6.76
CA ALA A 83 12.24 1.18 -7.44
C ALA A 83 13.10 0.73 -8.63
N ASP A 84 14.01 -0.22 -8.42
CA ASP A 84 14.91 -0.74 -9.46
C ASP A 84 14.12 -1.37 -10.61
N HIS A 85 13.05 -2.09 -10.29
CA HIS A 85 12.18 -2.68 -11.30
C HIS A 85 11.40 -1.63 -12.10
N PHE A 86 10.93 -0.58 -11.43
CA PHE A 86 9.99 0.38 -12.02
C PHE A 86 10.63 1.58 -12.71
N ILE A 87 11.79 2.05 -12.27
CA ILE A 87 12.48 3.21 -12.86
C ILE A 87 12.56 3.16 -14.40
N PRO A 88 12.90 2.04 -15.06
CA PRO A 88 12.92 2.01 -16.52
C PRO A 88 11.53 2.10 -17.18
N LEU A 89 10.45 1.91 -16.42
CA LEU A 89 9.08 1.83 -16.93
C LEU A 89 8.26 3.08 -16.59
N GLN A 90 8.48 3.69 -15.43
CA GLN A 90 7.66 4.78 -14.90
C GLN A 90 8.37 5.55 -13.76
N PHE A 91 7.88 6.76 -13.46
CA PHE A 91 8.40 7.62 -12.39
C PHE A 91 7.35 7.98 -11.31
N GLY A 92 6.17 7.37 -11.32
CA GLY A 92 5.08 7.59 -10.36
C GLY A 92 5.08 6.72 -9.09
N VAL A 93 5.64 5.51 -9.12
CA VAL A 93 5.66 4.57 -7.97
C VAL A 93 7.10 4.19 -7.64
N ALA A 94 7.41 4.11 -6.35
CA ALA A 94 8.73 3.75 -5.82
C ALA A 94 9.90 4.64 -6.31
N THR A 95 9.62 5.78 -6.95
CA THR A 95 10.64 6.64 -7.54
C THR A 95 10.85 7.90 -6.72
N ARG A 96 12.05 8.10 -6.19
CA ARG A 96 12.39 9.30 -5.43
C ARG A 96 12.35 10.53 -6.35
N GLY A 97 11.64 11.57 -5.92
CA GLY A 97 11.40 12.77 -6.72
C GLY A 97 10.24 12.66 -7.74
N GLY A 98 9.74 11.45 -7.97
CA GLY A 98 8.57 11.19 -8.80
C GLY A 98 8.73 11.68 -10.25
N SER A 99 7.61 12.06 -10.88
CA SER A 99 7.59 12.62 -12.23
C SER A 99 8.38 13.92 -12.39
N LYS A 100 8.68 14.63 -11.30
CA LYS A 100 9.53 15.85 -11.34
C LYS A 100 10.96 15.53 -11.74
N THR A 101 11.43 14.31 -11.47
CA THR A 101 12.77 13.85 -11.88
C THR A 101 12.94 13.93 -13.40
N ILE A 102 11.87 13.66 -14.17
CA ILE A 102 11.88 13.80 -15.64
C ILE A 102 12.15 15.25 -16.04
N ILE A 103 11.40 16.20 -15.46
CA ILE A 103 11.52 17.62 -15.78
C ILE A 103 12.91 18.15 -15.42
N HIS A 104 13.44 17.77 -14.26
CA HIS A 104 14.75 18.24 -13.80
C HIS A 104 15.89 17.59 -14.60
N GLY A 105 15.77 16.30 -14.92
CA GLY A 105 16.74 15.60 -15.76
C GLY A 105 16.79 16.19 -17.17
N LEU A 106 15.63 16.50 -17.76
CA LEU A 106 15.57 17.14 -19.08
C LEU A 106 16.23 18.51 -19.06
N ARG A 107 15.89 19.37 -18.10
CA ARG A 107 16.53 20.69 -17.93
C ARG A 107 18.04 20.58 -17.76
N ALA A 108 18.51 19.71 -16.86
CA ALA A 108 19.93 19.51 -16.62
C ALA A 108 20.70 19.02 -17.87
N THR A 109 20.02 18.30 -18.77
CA THR A 109 20.62 17.81 -20.02
C THR A 109 20.58 18.84 -21.15
N LEU A 110 19.53 19.66 -21.21
CA LEU A 110 19.33 20.66 -22.27
C LEU A 110 19.96 22.03 -21.95
N ASP A 111 20.03 22.44 -20.68
CA ASP A 111 20.61 23.73 -20.28
C ASP A 111 22.07 23.93 -20.79
N PRO A 112 22.94 22.91 -20.85
CA PRO A 112 24.26 23.03 -21.46
C PRO A 112 24.27 23.09 -23.00
N HIS A 113 23.16 22.78 -23.67
CA HIS A 113 23.02 22.66 -25.13
C HIS A 113 21.71 23.31 -25.62
N PRO A 114 21.64 24.65 -25.67
CA PRO A 114 20.39 25.40 -25.92
C PRO A 114 19.92 25.46 -27.38
N ASP A 115 20.58 24.76 -28.31
CA ASP A 115 20.27 24.72 -29.75
C ASP A 115 19.21 23.65 -30.08
#